data_AF-A0A2H3DU90-F1
#
_entry.id   AF-A0A2H3DU90-F1
#
_cell.length_a   1.000
_cell.length_b   1.000
_cell.length_c   1.000
_cell.angle_alpha   90.00
_cell.angle_beta   90.00
_cell.angle_gamma   90.00
#
_symmetry.space_group_name_H-M   'P 1'
#
loop_
_entity.id
_entity.type
_entity.pdbx_description
1 polymer ?
#
loop_
_entity_poly.entity_id
_entity_poly.type
_entity_poly.pdbx_seq_one_letter_code
_entity_poly.pdbx_strand_id
1 'polypeptide(L)'
;MVTFNTSVLVAVLCASTLVNAAPWPTSSKHATHRVRTVGRDLKVETYHPKSTYTTYGSGKETSHATSFKAESLESSAVSFIASELGVSTSSVGYRSGHSVDSMTYSYAKQYHDGVPFANAVANAAFKNGKAVAFGSSFVDTSNIAPSTPIIALGSSLISKVEDTLLGTHNGITSLEYLARHDGSVALTHVIQVQNDDTNAWYEAFVDAHSGEILSVTDFVAEATFTVVPITKDAVTEGEETLVDPEDITSSASGWVASNQTAGNNVIAYKSSQSATTSQSSADTFDYPYDITLGPTGGSNIDAARTNAFYIINKVHDYAYKYGWTETSYNFQNSNFGKGGAEGDRVLMSVQDLGGTNNANFATPPDGQSGTCRMYIWTLTTPNRDGALQNDIIVHEFTHGITNRLTGGGTGRCLQTLEAGGMGEGWSDAMAEWTEHKDSSVPDYALATWVFNNLAGIRTHPYSTNASVNPLRYSSIQQLHEVHADIGEVWANMLHNVYAALVETHGFSSTAMDDPSGTEGNIVWLHLFIDALSLQPCNPTLPNARDAWIQADENRYDGANACTLWNAFASRGLGVNAANYVDDTSVPSGC
;
A
#
# COMPACT_ATOMS: atom_id res chain seq x y z
N MET A 1 -18.89 77.70 47.78
CA MET A 1 -19.27 76.47 48.50
C MET A 1 -20.55 75.97 47.85
N VAL A 2 -20.70 74.67 47.61
CA VAL A 2 -21.88 73.99 47.02
C VAL A 2 -21.84 73.82 45.47
N THR A 3 -21.62 72.55 45.11
CA THR A 3 -22.11 71.70 43.98
C THR A 3 -22.98 72.29 42.86
N PHE A 4 -22.80 71.78 41.62
CA PHE A 4 -23.74 70.85 40.93
C PHE A 4 -23.26 70.43 39.50
N ASN A 5 -23.39 69.12 39.19
CA ASN A 5 -23.61 68.37 37.92
C ASN A 5 -22.88 68.77 36.60
N THR A 6 -22.43 67.88 35.71
CA THR A 6 -23.18 66.80 35.02
C THR A 6 -22.23 65.90 34.19
N SER A 7 -22.65 64.65 33.95
CA SER A 7 -22.02 63.54 33.20
C SER A 7 -21.70 63.80 31.71
N VAL A 8 -20.64 63.17 31.18
CA VAL A 8 -20.58 62.59 29.81
C VAL A 8 -19.66 61.36 29.81
N LEU A 9 -20.21 60.22 29.34
CA LEU A 9 -19.51 58.98 28.98
C LEU A 9 -18.72 59.21 27.68
N VAL A 10 -17.42 58.91 27.63
CA VAL A 10 -16.66 58.77 26.37
C VAL A 10 -15.93 57.42 26.40
N ALA A 11 -16.30 56.57 25.44
CA ALA A 11 -15.69 55.27 25.19
C ALA A 11 -14.26 55.44 24.66
N VAL A 12 -13.31 54.70 25.25
CA VAL A 12 -11.94 54.56 24.75
C VAL A 12 -11.92 53.42 23.74
N LEU A 13 -11.91 53.74 22.45
CA LEU A 13 -11.58 52.81 21.37
C LEU A 13 -10.08 52.88 21.12
N CYS A 14 -9.36 51.81 21.48
CA CYS A 14 -7.98 51.58 21.07
C CYS A 14 -7.96 51.29 19.57
N ALA A 15 -7.31 52.17 18.80
CA ALA A 15 -7.03 51.92 17.39
C ALA A 15 -5.84 50.95 17.28
N SER A 16 -6.14 49.69 16.99
CA SER A 16 -5.21 48.71 16.46
C SER A 16 -4.80 49.11 15.03
N THR A 17 -3.55 49.51 14.80
CA THR A 17 -2.97 49.45 13.45
C THR A 17 -2.53 48.01 13.20
N LEU A 18 -3.51 47.18 12.85
CA LEU A 18 -3.30 45.90 12.18
C LEU A 18 -2.60 46.21 10.85
N VAL A 19 -1.35 45.78 10.71
CA VAL A 19 -0.76 45.59 9.38
C VAL A 19 -1.49 44.39 8.79
N ASN A 20 -2.53 44.66 8.00
CA ASN A 20 -3.17 43.64 7.18
C ASN A 20 -2.16 43.19 6.13
N ALA A 21 -1.46 42.09 6.40
CA ALA A 21 -0.92 41.27 5.34
C ALA A 21 -2.11 40.88 4.45
N ALA A 22 -2.07 41.29 3.18
CA ALA A 22 -3.09 40.90 2.22
C ALA A 22 -3.24 39.37 2.26
N PRO A 23 -4.48 38.83 2.34
CA PRO A 23 -4.66 37.38 2.29
C PRO A 23 -4.11 36.89 0.95
N TRP A 24 -3.09 36.04 1.02
CA TRP A 24 -2.51 35.38 -0.14
C TRP A 24 -3.63 34.64 -0.89
N PRO A 25 -3.62 34.63 -2.25
CA PRO A 25 -4.48 33.76 -3.03
C PRO A 25 -4.42 32.33 -2.48
N THR A 26 -5.54 31.63 -2.38
CA THR A 26 -5.59 30.22 -1.91
C THR A 26 -4.58 29.31 -2.63
N SER A 27 -4.27 29.62 -3.89
CA SER A 27 -3.28 28.91 -4.69
C SER A 27 -1.81 29.08 -4.26
N SER A 28 -1.49 30.13 -3.49
CA SER A 28 -0.11 30.41 -3.01
C SER A 28 0.35 29.37 -1.99
N LYS A 29 -0.59 28.80 -1.24
CA LYS A 29 -0.33 27.75 -0.24
C LYS A 29 0.23 26.49 -0.91
N HIS A 30 -0.25 26.14 -2.11
CA HIS A 30 0.22 24.94 -2.83
C HIS A 30 1.73 24.94 -3.14
N ALA A 31 2.35 26.12 -3.27
CA ALA A 31 3.77 26.23 -3.61
C ALA A 31 4.70 26.34 -2.39
N THR A 32 4.16 26.51 -1.17
CA THR A 32 4.95 26.93 0.00
C THR A 32 4.54 26.29 1.33
N HIS A 33 3.35 25.70 1.45
CA HIS A 33 2.82 25.17 2.71
C HIS A 33 2.29 23.75 2.53
N ARG A 34 2.51 22.89 3.52
CA ARG A 34 1.89 21.56 3.63
C ARG A 34 1.50 21.32 5.09
N VAL A 35 0.25 20.99 5.35
CA VAL A 35 -0.19 20.57 6.70
C VAL A 35 -0.03 19.06 6.78
N ARG A 36 0.62 18.60 7.84
CA ARG A 36 0.89 17.19 8.14
C ARG A 36 0.25 16.83 9.45
N THR A 37 -0.34 15.65 9.54
CA THR A 37 -0.66 15.02 10.83
C THR A 37 0.45 14.01 11.09
N VAL A 38 1.15 14.10 12.21
CA VAL A 38 2.28 13.22 12.56
C VAL A 38 2.01 12.58 13.91
N GLY A 39 2.23 11.27 14.04
CA GLY A 39 1.98 10.52 15.28
C GLY A 39 0.53 10.60 15.76
N ARG A 40 0.32 10.72 17.08
CA ARG A 40 -1.01 10.78 17.72
C ARG A 40 -1.65 12.18 17.64
N ASP A 41 -1.95 12.65 16.43
CA ASP A 41 -2.69 13.89 16.14
C ASP A 41 -1.88 15.22 16.08
N LEU A 42 -0.54 15.19 16.00
CA LEU A 42 0.23 16.44 15.87
C LEU A 42 0.05 17.03 14.46
N LYS A 43 -0.71 18.12 14.34
CA LYS A 43 -0.79 18.88 13.09
C LYS A 43 0.34 19.89 12.97
N VAL A 44 1.30 19.61 12.08
CA VAL A 44 2.43 20.50 11.78
C VAL A 44 2.24 21.09 10.38
N GLU A 45 2.18 22.42 10.28
CA GLU A 45 2.22 23.12 8.99
C GLU A 45 3.68 23.41 8.62
N THR A 46 4.21 22.69 7.64
CA THR A 46 5.57 22.88 7.14
C THR A 46 5.60 24.01 6.12
N TYR A 47 6.60 24.89 6.22
CA TYR A 47 6.80 26.01 5.29
C TYR A 47 8.10 25.86 4.49
N HIS A 48 7.98 26.02 3.17
CA HIS A 48 9.09 26.12 2.24
C HIS A 48 9.08 27.51 1.59
N PRO A 49 10.17 28.28 1.68
CA PRO A 49 10.29 29.57 1.02
C PRO A 49 10.01 29.47 -0.48
N LYS A 50 9.29 30.45 -1.00
CA LYS A 50 8.96 30.53 -2.42
C LYS A 50 10.25 30.56 -3.25
N SER A 51 10.37 29.63 -4.19
CA SER A 51 11.51 29.59 -5.10
C SER A 51 11.34 30.58 -6.26
N THR A 52 12.47 31.15 -6.69
CA THR A 52 12.64 31.90 -7.94
C THR A 52 13.46 31.07 -8.91
N TYR A 53 13.18 31.16 -10.21
CA TYR A 53 13.92 30.44 -11.24
C TYR A 53 14.09 31.30 -12.48
N THR A 54 15.34 31.39 -12.96
CA THR A 54 15.73 32.18 -14.13
C THR A 54 16.56 31.33 -15.09
N THR A 55 16.33 31.48 -16.39
CA THR A 55 17.18 30.87 -17.44
C THR A 55 17.79 31.96 -18.31
N TYR A 56 19.01 31.72 -18.81
CA TYR A 56 19.80 32.72 -19.54
C TYR A 56 20.06 32.34 -21.01
N GLY A 57 19.26 31.43 -21.58
CA GLY A 57 19.36 31.03 -22.98
C GLY A 57 20.76 30.50 -23.34
N SER A 58 21.46 31.20 -24.24
CA SER A 58 22.81 30.85 -24.71
C SER A 58 23.92 31.06 -23.67
N GLY A 59 23.59 31.60 -22.50
CA GLY A 59 24.48 31.72 -21.35
C GLY A 59 24.76 33.17 -20.97
N LYS A 60 24.63 33.49 -19.69
CA LYS A 60 25.02 34.76 -19.08
C LYS A 60 26.50 34.71 -18.70
N GLU A 61 27.23 35.74 -19.09
CA GLU A 61 28.62 35.91 -18.64
C GLU A 61 28.63 36.06 -17.12
N THR A 62 29.47 35.27 -16.48
CA THR A 62 29.79 35.46 -15.07
C THR A 62 30.98 36.39 -14.98
N SER A 63 31.12 37.17 -13.92
CA SER A 63 32.29 38.03 -13.68
C SER A 63 33.63 37.26 -13.66
N HIS A 64 33.58 35.92 -13.74
CA HIS A 64 34.70 34.99 -13.71
C HIS A 64 34.84 34.18 -15.02
N ALA A 65 34.18 34.61 -16.12
CA ALA A 65 34.10 33.92 -17.41
C ALA A 65 35.45 33.60 -18.10
N THR A 66 36.57 34.05 -17.55
CA THR A 66 37.91 33.77 -18.10
C THR A 66 38.75 32.77 -17.29
N SER A 67 38.31 32.28 -16.12
CA SER A 67 39.12 31.33 -15.35
C SER A 67 38.39 30.38 -14.40
N PHE A 68 37.51 29.51 -14.92
CA PHE A 68 37.30 28.19 -14.30
C PHE A 68 38.56 27.30 -14.34
N LYS A 69 39.68 27.81 -14.88
CA LYS A 69 41.00 27.20 -14.85
C LYS A 69 41.94 27.75 -13.76
N ALA A 70 41.51 28.74 -12.96
CA ALA A 70 42.32 29.27 -11.85
C ALA A 70 41.59 29.31 -10.49
N GLU A 71 40.26 29.20 -10.47
CA GLU A 71 39.45 29.15 -9.25
C GLU A 71 38.60 27.88 -9.15
N SER A 72 38.30 27.45 -7.93
CA SER A 72 37.46 26.28 -7.64
C SER A 72 36.01 26.49 -8.07
N LEU A 73 35.29 25.39 -8.39
CA LEU A 73 33.84 25.41 -8.65
C LEU A 73 33.07 26.10 -7.50
N GLU A 74 33.47 25.82 -6.27
CA GLU A 74 32.91 26.41 -5.06
C GLU A 74 32.95 27.95 -5.08
N SER A 75 34.15 28.55 -5.24
CA SER A 75 34.29 30.01 -5.21
C SER A 75 33.53 30.71 -6.33
N SER A 76 33.48 30.09 -7.52
CA SER A 76 32.72 30.60 -8.67
C SER A 76 31.20 30.53 -8.44
N ALA A 77 30.71 29.42 -7.88
CA ALA A 77 29.29 29.24 -7.58
C ALA A 77 28.83 30.21 -6.48
N VAL A 78 29.59 30.32 -5.38
CA VAL A 78 29.30 31.25 -4.28
C VAL A 78 29.23 32.69 -4.78
N SER A 79 30.22 33.12 -5.57
CA SER A 79 30.27 34.49 -6.10
C SER A 79 29.13 34.78 -7.07
N PHE A 80 28.78 33.82 -7.93
CA PHE A 80 27.67 33.97 -8.86
C PHE A 80 26.33 34.10 -8.11
N ILE A 81 26.04 33.20 -7.18
CA ILE A 81 24.80 33.19 -6.41
C ILE A 81 24.67 34.48 -5.58
N ALA A 82 25.76 34.89 -4.91
CA ALA A 82 25.80 36.13 -4.13
C ALA A 82 25.49 37.35 -4.99
N SER A 83 26.06 37.42 -6.20
CA SER A 83 25.81 38.50 -7.14
C SER A 83 24.38 38.51 -7.67
N GLU A 84 23.79 37.36 -8.03
CA GLU A 84 22.42 37.31 -8.57
C GLU A 84 21.37 37.67 -7.52
N LEU A 85 21.65 37.36 -6.25
CA LEU A 85 20.73 37.63 -5.14
C LEU A 85 21.00 38.97 -4.45
N GLY A 86 22.12 39.63 -4.75
CA GLY A 86 22.53 40.87 -4.09
C GLY A 86 22.87 40.69 -2.61
N VAL A 87 23.43 39.54 -2.24
CA VAL A 87 23.79 39.18 -0.85
C VAL A 87 25.32 39.08 -0.68
N SER A 88 25.79 39.06 0.56
CA SER A 88 27.21 38.79 0.86
C SER A 88 27.58 37.35 0.49
N THR A 89 28.81 37.12 0.02
CA THR A 89 29.35 35.77 -0.20
C THR A 89 29.39 34.95 1.09
N SER A 90 29.51 35.60 2.25
CA SER A 90 29.41 34.94 3.57
C SER A 90 28.01 34.39 3.87
N SER A 91 26.99 34.86 3.15
CA SER A 91 25.62 34.37 3.27
C SER A 91 25.30 33.20 2.32
N VAL A 92 26.29 32.77 1.53
CA VAL A 92 26.14 31.67 0.57
C VAL A 92 27.17 30.59 0.92
N GLY A 93 26.71 29.46 1.44
CA GLY A 93 27.58 28.31 1.67
C GLY A 93 27.43 27.28 0.57
N TYR A 94 28.54 26.93 -0.06
CA TYR A 94 28.58 25.85 -1.05
C TYR A 94 28.29 24.51 -0.39
N ARG A 95 27.38 23.72 -0.97
CA ARG A 95 27.05 22.38 -0.48
C ARG A 95 27.74 21.31 -1.32
N SER A 96 27.54 21.37 -2.63
CA SER A 96 28.07 20.37 -3.56
C SER A 96 27.97 20.86 -5.00
N GLY A 97 28.58 20.10 -5.89
CA GLY A 97 28.49 20.33 -7.32
C GLY A 97 29.20 19.23 -8.08
N HIS A 98 28.90 19.16 -9.37
CA HIS A 98 29.51 18.17 -10.26
C HIS A 98 29.57 18.73 -11.69
N SER A 99 30.47 18.16 -12.48
CA SER A 99 30.65 18.52 -13.89
C SER A 99 30.50 17.28 -14.76
N VAL A 100 29.72 17.40 -15.83
CA VAL A 100 29.55 16.37 -16.86
C VAL A 100 29.67 17.06 -18.21
N ASP A 101 30.63 16.62 -19.02
CA ASP A 101 30.97 17.24 -20.30
C ASP A 101 31.24 18.75 -20.18
N SER A 102 30.46 19.56 -20.90
CA SER A 102 30.50 21.02 -20.88
C SER A 102 29.62 21.65 -19.79
N MET A 103 28.89 20.83 -19.03
CA MET A 103 27.96 21.26 -18.01
C MET A 103 28.58 21.20 -16.63
N THR A 104 28.21 22.15 -15.77
CA THR A 104 28.59 22.16 -14.37
C THR A 104 27.41 22.61 -13.54
N TYR A 105 27.14 21.88 -12.47
CA TYR A 105 26.02 22.10 -11.56
C TYR A 105 26.57 22.40 -10.17
N SER A 106 25.92 23.34 -9.48
CA SER A 106 26.29 23.74 -8.14
C SER A 106 25.05 23.93 -7.27
N TYR A 107 25.19 23.60 -6.00
CA TYR A 107 24.14 23.68 -4.98
C TYR A 107 24.70 24.40 -3.76
N ALA A 108 23.92 25.31 -3.19
CA ALA A 108 24.30 26.12 -2.04
C ALA A 108 23.13 26.23 -1.04
N LYS A 109 23.48 26.52 0.21
CA LYS A 109 22.56 26.90 1.29
C LYS A 109 22.77 28.37 1.65
N GLN A 110 21.72 29.03 2.13
CA GLN A 110 21.87 30.33 2.78
C GLN A 110 22.55 30.15 4.14
N TYR A 111 23.37 31.12 4.54
CA TYR A 111 24.04 31.17 5.85
C TYR A 111 23.81 32.51 6.52
N HIS A 112 23.77 32.49 7.85
CA HIS A 112 23.82 33.69 8.69
C HIS A 112 24.66 33.36 9.93
N ASP A 113 25.62 34.22 10.27
CA ASP A 113 26.55 34.01 11.40
C ASP A 113 27.20 32.61 11.45
N GLY A 114 27.50 32.03 10.28
CA GLY A 114 28.10 30.69 10.17
C GLY A 114 27.13 29.53 10.36
N VAL A 115 25.85 29.79 10.60
CA VAL A 115 24.79 28.77 10.71
C VAL A 115 24.06 28.63 9.36
N PRO A 116 23.93 27.41 8.81
CA PRO A 116 23.20 27.18 7.57
C PRO A 116 21.68 27.25 7.78
N PHE A 117 20.95 27.56 6.72
CA PHE A 117 19.49 27.42 6.68
C PHE A 117 19.08 26.02 6.22
N ALA A 118 18.02 25.49 6.82
CA ALA A 118 17.42 24.22 6.46
C ALA A 118 16.60 24.29 5.16
N ASN A 119 15.78 25.34 5.01
CA ASN A 119 14.81 25.48 3.92
C ASN A 119 15.11 26.62 2.91
N ALA A 120 16.29 27.25 2.99
CA ALA A 120 16.72 28.30 2.05
C ALA A 120 17.97 27.87 1.25
N VAL A 121 17.76 27.54 -0.03
CA VAL A 121 18.76 26.91 -0.91
C VAL A 121 18.86 27.62 -2.25
N ALA A 122 19.96 27.39 -2.96
CA ALA A 122 20.19 27.89 -4.31
C ALA A 122 20.86 26.84 -5.18
N ASN A 123 20.57 26.85 -6.48
CA ASN A 123 21.21 26.00 -7.46
C ASN A 123 21.55 26.78 -8.74
N ALA A 124 22.73 26.55 -9.29
CA ALA A 124 23.16 27.18 -10.54
C ALA A 124 23.74 26.13 -11.49
N ALA A 125 23.37 26.24 -12.77
CA ALA A 125 23.89 25.42 -13.85
C ALA A 125 24.68 26.29 -14.84
N PHE A 126 25.83 25.79 -15.28
CA PHE A 126 26.76 26.45 -16.18
C PHE A 126 27.04 25.58 -17.39
N LYS A 127 27.15 26.18 -18.57
CA LYS A 127 27.61 25.54 -19.81
C LYS A 127 28.82 26.28 -20.33
N ASN A 128 29.95 25.60 -20.50
CA ASN A 128 31.22 26.22 -20.93
C ASN A 128 31.60 27.46 -20.09
N GLY A 129 31.36 27.42 -18.77
CA GLY A 129 31.65 28.53 -17.86
C GLY A 129 30.61 29.67 -17.83
N LYS A 130 29.54 29.60 -18.65
CA LYS A 130 28.46 30.59 -18.67
C LYS A 130 27.25 30.07 -17.90
N ALA A 131 26.63 30.90 -17.06
CA ALA A 131 25.43 30.52 -16.33
C ALA A 131 24.25 30.35 -17.30
N VAL A 132 23.55 29.23 -17.26
CA VAL A 132 22.41 28.93 -18.14
C VAL A 132 21.09 28.82 -17.37
N ALA A 133 21.15 28.48 -16.08
CA ALA A 133 19.99 28.47 -15.20
C ALA A 133 20.40 28.79 -13.75
N PHE A 134 19.50 29.45 -13.03
CA PHE A 134 19.66 29.79 -11.62
C PHE A 134 18.32 29.67 -10.89
N GLY A 135 18.31 28.92 -9.78
CA GLY A 135 17.19 28.82 -8.85
C GLY A 135 17.59 29.25 -7.45
N SER A 136 16.69 29.89 -6.72
CA SER A 136 16.93 30.30 -5.33
C SER A 136 15.64 30.39 -4.53
N SER A 137 15.70 29.93 -3.27
CA SER A 137 14.70 30.11 -2.22
C SER A 137 15.26 30.89 -1.03
N PHE A 138 16.32 31.67 -1.22
CA PHE A 138 16.91 32.50 -0.17
C PHE A 138 15.87 33.50 0.38
N VAL A 139 15.94 33.73 1.69
CA VAL A 139 14.99 34.56 2.43
C VAL A 139 15.63 35.82 3.00
N ASP A 140 14.78 36.77 3.35
CA ASP A 140 15.18 37.97 4.10
C ASP A 140 15.55 37.58 5.55
N THR A 141 16.65 38.11 6.06
CA THR A 141 17.16 37.83 7.42
C THR A 141 16.98 38.98 8.38
N SER A 142 16.12 39.95 8.09
CA SER A 142 15.85 41.11 8.94
C SER A 142 15.14 40.76 10.25
N ASN A 143 14.39 39.65 10.27
CA ASN A 143 13.69 39.12 11.44
C ASN A 143 14.24 37.74 11.85
N ILE A 144 15.54 37.68 12.14
CA ILE A 144 16.24 36.44 12.48
C ILE A 144 16.52 36.32 13.98
N ALA A 145 16.35 35.11 14.51
CA ALA A 145 16.70 34.76 15.89
C ALA A 145 18.23 34.78 16.11
N PRO A 146 18.70 35.03 17.35
CA PRO A 146 20.12 34.94 17.69
C PRO A 146 20.72 33.58 17.29
N SER A 147 21.97 33.58 16.84
CA SER A 147 22.71 32.38 16.41
C SER A 147 23.20 31.51 17.56
N THR A 148 23.04 31.95 18.81
CA THR A 148 23.44 31.22 20.01
C THR A 148 22.21 30.59 20.69
N PRO A 149 22.17 29.26 20.82
CA PRO A 149 21.03 28.58 21.45
C PRO A 149 20.95 28.89 22.95
N ILE A 150 19.74 29.15 23.47
CA ILE A 150 19.48 29.24 24.93
C ILE A 150 19.30 27.84 25.52
N ILE A 151 18.68 26.94 24.75
CA ILE A 151 18.46 25.56 25.14
C ILE A 151 19.49 24.70 24.41
N ALA A 152 20.32 23.99 25.18
CA ALA A 152 21.29 23.07 24.62
C ALA A 152 20.62 21.80 24.07
N LEU A 153 21.19 21.23 23.00
CA LEU A 153 20.84 19.89 22.55
C LEU A 153 21.24 18.90 23.65
N GLY A 154 20.28 18.11 24.13
CA GLY A 154 20.49 17.15 25.21
C GLY A 154 19.40 16.08 25.23
N SER A 155 19.61 15.06 26.06
CA SER A 155 18.72 13.89 26.12
C SER A 155 17.25 14.25 26.35
N SER A 156 16.95 15.28 27.14
CA SER A 156 15.56 15.72 27.36
C SER A 156 14.88 16.25 26.11
N LEU A 157 15.61 16.91 25.21
CA LEU A 157 15.07 17.42 23.95
C LEU A 157 14.88 16.27 22.96
N ILE A 158 15.86 15.37 22.89
CA ILE A 158 15.83 14.18 22.04
C ILE A 158 14.65 13.29 22.44
N SER A 159 14.52 12.95 23.73
CA SER A 159 13.40 12.13 24.20
C SER A 159 12.05 12.80 23.97
N LYS A 160 11.95 14.13 24.07
CA LYS A 160 10.72 14.84 23.70
C LYS A 160 10.37 14.62 22.22
N VAL A 161 11.36 14.66 21.32
CA VAL A 161 11.14 14.41 19.88
C VAL A 161 10.78 12.95 19.64
N GLU A 162 11.50 12.00 20.25
CA GLU A 162 11.22 10.57 20.18
C GLU A 162 9.79 10.25 20.64
N ASP A 163 9.38 10.78 21.80
CA ASP A 163 8.03 10.61 22.35
C ASP A 163 6.94 11.24 21.46
N THR A 164 7.23 12.41 20.87
CA THR A 164 6.26 13.15 20.06
C THR A 164 6.06 12.50 18.69
N LEU A 165 7.15 12.04 18.07
CA LEU A 165 7.17 11.48 16.72
C LEU A 165 7.14 9.95 16.70
N LEU A 166 7.07 9.32 17.88
CA LEU A 166 7.03 7.87 18.05
C LEU A 166 8.19 7.16 17.33
N GLY A 167 9.39 7.73 17.38
CA GLY A 167 10.58 7.18 16.72
C GLY A 167 11.80 7.20 17.62
N THR A 168 12.85 6.50 17.23
CA THR A 168 14.15 6.47 17.92
C THR A 168 15.14 7.37 17.21
N HIS A 169 15.88 8.19 17.94
CA HIS A 169 16.91 9.05 17.38
C HIS A 169 18.06 8.22 16.80
N ASN A 170 18.39 8.50 15.54
CA ASN A 170 19.35 7.70 14.78
C ASN A 170 20.78 8.28 14.76
N GLY A 171 21.06 9.28 15.60
CA GLY A 171 22.39 9.89 15.73
C GLY A 171 22.63 11.12 14.85
N ILE A 172 21.68 11.47 13.97
CA ILE A 172 21.82 12.62 13.07
C ILE A 172 21.19 13.86 13.70
N THR A 173 22.04 14.85 13.98
CA THR A 173 21.63 16.17 14.50
C THR A 173 22.41 17.30 13.84
N SER A 174 21.79 18.47 13.68
CA SER A 174 22.47 19.71 13.27
C SER A 174 21.84 20.93 13.93
N LEU A 175 22.51 22.09 13.80
CA LEU A 175 21.98 23.38 14.21
C LEU A 175 21.76 24.21 12.95
N GLU A 176 20.51 24.53 12.63
CA GLU A 176 20.14 25.19 11.38
C GLU A 176 19.09 26.28 11.60
N TYR A 177 19.11 27.30 10.75
CA TYR A 177 18.04 28.30 10.67
C TYR A 177 16.85 27.79 9.86
N LEU A 178 15.65 27.98 10.38
CA LEU A 178 14.39 27.66 9.71
C LEU A 178 13.62 28.95 9.41
N ALA A 179 13.45 29.27 8.13
CA ALA A 179 12.57 30.37 7.72
C ALA A 179 11.10 29.97 7.92
N ARG A 180 10.26 30.90 8.36
CA ARG A 180 8.85 30.67 8.69
C ARG A 180 7.93 31.53 7.82
N HIS A 181 6.66 31.12 7.73
CA HIS A 181 5.67 31.76 6.86
C HIS A 181 5.35 33.22 7.21
N ASP A 182 5.55 33.61 8.47
CA ASP A 182 5.36 34.97 8.98
C ASP A 182 6.56 35.89 8.67
N GLY A 183 7.59 35.38 7.98
CA GLY A 183 8.81 36.11 7.67
C GLY A 183 9.84 36.11 8.80
N SER A 184 9.58 35.44 9.92
CA SER A 184 10.59 35.20 10.96
C SER A 184 11.52 34.05 10.59
N VAL A 185 12.74 34.06 11.16
CA VAL A 185 13.71 32.97 11.02
C VAL A 185 14.10 32.49 12.42
N ALA A 186 13.81 31.22 12.72
CA ALA A 186 14.11 30.60 13.99
C ALA A 186 15.43 29.81 13.94
N LEU A 187 16.21 29.83 15.01
CA LEU A 187 17.34 28.92 15.18
C LEU A 187 16.79 27.58 15.70
N THR A 188 17.14 26.47 15.07
CA THR A 188 16.57 25.15 15.39
C THR A 188 17.63 24.08 15.58
N HIS A 189 17.44 23.24 16.60
CA HIS A 189 18.06 21.92 16.65
C HIS A 189 17.31 20.99 15.71
N VAL A 190 18.02 20.48 14.71
CA VAL A 190 17.52 19.47 13.79
C VAL A 190 17.81 18.11 14.42
N ILE A 191 16.77 17.29 14.62
CA ILE A 191 16.86 15.98 15.25
C ILE A 191 16.16 14.98 14.35
N GLN A 192 16.88 13.95 13.91
CA GLN A 192 16.32 12.91 13.06
C GLN A 192 15.93 11.68 13.89
N VAL A 193 14.71 11.18 13.68
CA VAL A 193 14.19 9.98 14.34
C VAL A 193 13.63 9.02 13.31
N GLN A 194 13.76 7.73 13.59
CA GLN A 194 13.29 6.64 12.74
C GLN A 194 12.50 5.64 13.57
N ASN A 195 11.41 5.15 13.03
CA ASN A 195 10.66 4.02 13.56
C ASN A 195 10.69 2.90 12.53
N ASP A 196 11.44 1.84 12.81
CA ASP A 196 11.56 0.70 11.91
C ASP A 196 10.27 -0.15 11.86
N ASP A 197 9.49 -0.17 12.94
CA ASP A 197 8.23 -0.94 13.02
C ASP A 197 7.14 -0.30 12.15
N THR A 198 7.11 1.02 12.05
CA THR A 198 6.14 1.77 11.25
C THR A 198 6.74 2.33 9.96
N ASN A 199 7.97 1.96 9.62
CA ASN A 199 8.76 2.50 8.51
C ASN A 199 8.75 4.04 8.43
N ALA A 200 8.63 4.73 9.56
CA ALA A 200 8.51 6.18 9.61
C ALA A 200 9.89 6.82 9.78
N TRP A 201 10.16 7.91 9.05
CA TRP A 201 11.43 8.61 9.13
C TRP A 201 11.24 10.12 9.10
N TYR A 202 11.51 10.76 10.23
CA TYR A 202 11.25 12.17 10.43
C TYR A 202 12.52 12.96 10.78
N GLU A 203 12.54 14.22 10.38
CA GLU A 203 13.49 15.25 10.81
C GLU A 203 12.73 16.39 11.47
N ALA A 204 12.89 16.53 12.79
CA ALA A 204 12.23 17.56 13.59
C ALA A 204 13.10 18.83 13.67
N PHE A 205 12.47 19.99 13.53
CA PHE A 205 13.09 21.30 13.74
C PHE A 205 12.61 21.88 15.06
N VAL A 206 13.43 21.75 16.11
CA VAL A 206 13.09 22.21 17.47
C VAL A 206 13.69 23.58 17.73
N ASP A 207 12.89 24.58 18.09
CA ASP A 207 13.35 25.92 18.41
C ASP A 207 14.42 25.89 19.52
N ALA A 208 15.59 26.45 19.22
CA ALA A 208 16.74 26.42 20.11
C ALA A 208 16.65 27.41 21.29
N HIS A 209 15.58 28.20 21.37
CA HIS A 209 15.30 29.17 22.42
C HIS A 209 14.06 28.79 23.26
N SER A 210 13.05 28.14 22.69
CA SER A 210 11.82 27.72 23.38
C SER A 210 11.69 26.21 23.59
N GLY A 211 12.35 25.39 22.78
CA GLY A 211 12.24 23.94 22.80
C GLY A 211 10.96 23.41 22.15
N GLU A 212 10.22 24.26 21.44
CA GLU A 212 9.02 23.90 20.68
C GLU A 212 9.39 23.27 19.34
N ILE A 213 8.65 22.24 18.91
CA ILE A 213 8.81 21.67 17.56
C ILE A 213 8.11 22.61 16.58
N LEU A 214 8.88 23.30 15.73
CA LEU A 214 8.36 24.30 14.80
C LEU A 214 7.97 23.71 13.44
N SER A 215 8.64 22.65 13.02
CA SER A 215 8.42 21.97 11.74
C SER A 215 8.92 20.53 11.83
N VAL A 216 8.43 19.68 10.93
CA VAL A 216 8.91 18.31 10.74
C VAL A 216 9.03 18.05 9.25
N THR A 217 10.14 17.49 8.80
CA THR A 217 10.27 16.92 7.45
C THR A 217 10.09 15.41 7.56
N ASP A 218 9.14 14.90 6.78
CA ASP A 218 8.90 13.48 6.62
C ASP A 218 9.63 12.99 5.38
N PHE A 219 10.46 11.96 5.53
CA PHE A 219 11.20 11.35 4.45
C PHE A 219 10.45 10.19 3.78
N VAL A 220 9.26 9.85 4.28
CA VAL A 220 8.42 8.76 3.80
C VAL A 220 7.19 9.34 3.09
N ALA A 221 6.78 8.72 1.97
CA ALA A 221 5.56 9.06 1.25
C ALA A 221 4.50 8.01 1.59
N GLU A 222 3.38 8.44 2.19
CA GLU A 222 2.29 7.53 2.58
C GLU A 222 1.34 7.32 1.39
N ALA A 223 1.25 6.09 0.87
CA ALA A 223 0.29 5.71 -0.16
C ALA A 223 -1.08 5.42 0.46
N THR A 224 -2.10 6.16 0.05
CA THR A 224 -3.46 6.08 0.60
C THR A 224 -4.47 5.57 -0.43
N PHE A 225 -5.35 4.65 -0.06
CA PHE A 225 -6.36 4.06 -0.93
C PHE A 225 -7.75 4.05 -0.27
N THR A 226 -8.76 4.65 -0.91
CA THR A 226 -10.17 4.47 -0.51
C THR A 226 -10.74 3.25 -1.24
N VAL A 227 -10.99 2.17 -0.49
CA VAL A 227 -11.32 0.83 -1.03
C VAL A 227 -12.27 0.08 -0.10
N VAL A 228 -12.80 -1.05 -0.55
CA VAL A 228 -13.44 -2.04 0.33
C VAL A 228 -12.31 -2.90 0.93
N PRO A 229 -12.04 -2.83 2.25
CA PRO A 229 -11.00 -3.64 2.87
C PRO A 229 -11.14 -5.13 2.52
N ILE A 230 -10.02 -5.84 2.44
CA ILE A 230 -10.03 -7.28 2.11
C ILE A 230 -10.79 -8.13 3.13
N THR A 231 -10.99 -7.59 4.33
CA THR A 231 -11.81 -8.16 5.39
C THR A 231 -13.27 -7.76 5.28
N LYS A 232 -13.77 -7.37 4.11
CA LYS A 232 -15.18 -7.05 3.86
C LYS A 232 -15.56 -7.59 2.50
N ASP A 233 -16.72 -8.24 2.46
CA ASP A 233 -17.17 -8.99 1.29
C ASP A 233 -17.51 -8.07 0.10
N ALA A 234 -18.23 -6.98 0.37
CA ALA A 234 -18.72 -6.08 -0.66
C ALA A 234 -18.78 -4.63 -0.20
N VAL A 235 -18.91 -3.71 -1.17
CA VAL A 235 -19.04 -2.27 -0.92
C VAL A 235 -20.18 -1.90 0.05
N THR A 236 -21.20 -2.74 0.20
CA THR A 236 -22.29 -2.55 1.17
C THR A 236 -21.86 -2.63 2.63
N GLU A 237 -20.70 -3.22 2.91
CA GLU A 237 -20.09 -3.25 4.25
C GLU A 237 -19.21 -2.00 4.53
N GLY A 238 -19.08 -1.12 3.54
CA GLY A 238 -18.47 0.20 3.64
C GLY A 238 -17.00 0.23 3.20
N GLU A 239 -16.66 1.32 2.50
CA GLU A 239 -15.28 1.63 2.13
C GLU A 239 -14.50 2.24 3.30
N GLU A 240 -13.18 2.05 3.28
CA GLU A 240 -12.24 2.67 4.21
C GLU A 240 -11.06 3.26 3.44
N THR A 241 -10.51 4.34 4.00
CA THR A 241 -9.27 4.95 3.50
C THR A 241 -8.10 4.33 4.25
N LEU A 242 -7.39 3.43 3.58
CA LEU A 242 -6.23 2.73 4.12
C LEU A 242 -4.95 3.51 3.83
N VAL A 243 -4.08 3.63 4.84
CA VAL A 243 -2.78 4.31 4.75
C VAL A 243 -1.68 3.25 4.76
N ASP A 244 -0.78 3.32 3.79
CA ASP A 244 0.32 2.37 3.57
C ASP A 244 -0.10 0.90 3.67
N PRO A 245 -1.13 0.46 2.92
CA PRO A 245 -1.56 -0.93 2.96
C PRO A 245 -0.54 -1.91 2.34
N GLU A 246 0.52 -1.40 1.71
CA GLU A 246 1.52 -2.19 1.00
C GLU A 246 2.51 -2.87 1.94
N ASP A 247 2.84 -4.14 1.62
CA ASP A 247 3.92 -4.82 2.30
C ASP A 247 5.21 -4.73 1.49
N ILE A 248 6.15 -3.90 1.93
CA ILE A 248 7.42 -3.69 1.22
C ILE A 248 8.35 -4.93 1.21
N THR A 249 8.09 -5.94 2.06
CA THR A 249 8.87 -7.19 2.05
C THR A 249 8.44 -8.12 0.91
N SER A 250 7.12 -8.20 0.67
CA SER A 250 6.54 -8.93 -0.46
C SER A 250 6.57 -8.11 -1.76
N SER A 251 6.45 -6.78 -1.64
CA SER A 251 6.39 -5.82 -2.74
C SER A 251 7.52 -4.79 -2.62
N ALA A 252 8.75 -5.21 -2.92
CA ALA A 252 9.97 -4.40 -2.73
C ALA A 252 10.00 -3.03 -3.43
N SER A 253 9.19 -2.82 -4.46
CA SER A 253 9.05 -1.54 -5.17
C SER A 253 7.80 -0.74 -4.76
N GLY A 254 7.11 -1.18 -3.71
CA GLY A 254 5.73 -0.78 -3.43
C GLY A 254 4.76 -1.29 -4.50
N TRP A 255 3.49 -0.91 -4.36
CA TRP A 255 2.45 -1.29 -5.32
C TRP A 255 2.40 -0.35 -6.51
N VAL A 256 2.63 0.95 -6.31
CA VAL A 256 2.32 1.99 -7.31
C VAL A 256 3.54 2.38 -8.14
N ALA A 257 3.40 2.29 -9.46
CA ALA A 257 4.35 2.82 -10.43
C ALA A 257 3.70 3.93 -11.26
N SER A 258 4.46 5.01 -11.50
CA SER A 258 4.02 6.16 -12.31
C SER A 258 2.68 6.78 -11.88
N ASN A 259 2.40 6.77 -10.56
CA ASN A 259 1.23 7.38 -9.92
C ASN A 259 -0.11 6.87 -10.47
N GLN A 260 -0.15 5.58 -10.84
CA GLN A 260 -1.31 4.92 -11.42
C GLN A 260 -1.59 3.59 -10.72
N THR A 261 -2.79 3.03 -10.92
CA THR A 261 -3.17 1.65 -10.53
C THR A 261 -2.43 0.60 -11.37
N ALA A 262 -1.10 0.68 -11.39
CA ALA A 262 -0.18 -0.13 -12.15
C ALA A 262 1.12 -0.29 -11.35
N GLY A 263 1.61 -1.53 -11.26
CA GLY A 263 2.73 -1.88 -10.38
C GLY A 263 3.53 -3.08 -10.86
N ASN A 264 4.34 -3.60 -9.94
CA ASN A 264 5.09 -4.83 -10.15
C ASN A 264 4.18 -6.07 -10.17
N ASN A 265 3.17 -6.13 -9.30
CA ASN A 265 2.34 -7.32 -9.14
C ASN A 265 1.13 -7.32 -10.07
N VAL A 266 0.54 -6.15 -10.33
CA VAL A 266 -0.71 -6.01 -11.10
C VAL A 266 -0.79 -4.67 -11.84
N ILE A 267 -1.51 -4.66 -12.96
CA ILE A 267 -2.04 -3.45 -13.60
C ILE A 267 -3.57 -3.54 -13.72
N ALA A 268 -4.28 -2.61 -13.10
CA ALA A 268 -5.74 -2.53 -13.14
C ALA A 268 -6.21 -1.49 -14.16
N TYR A 269 -7.03 -1.92 -15.11
CA TYR A 269 -7.42 -1.11 -16.26
C TYR A 269 -8.83 -1.42 -16.75
N LYS A 270 -9.36 -0.58 -17.64
CA LYS A 270 -10.61 -0.83 -18.35
C LYS A 270 -10.40 -0.77 -19.86
N SER A 271 -10.77 -1.85 -20.57
CA SER A 271 -10.68 -2.00 -22.04
C SER A 271 -9.25 -1.98 -22.64
N SER A 272 -8.36 -1.11 -22.18
CA SER A 272 -6.95 -1.02 -22.61
C SER A 272 -6.05 -0.92 -21.39
N GLN A 273 -4.89 -1.59 -21.40
CA GLN A 273 -3.89 -1.51 -20.32
C GLN A 273 -3.37 -0.09 -20.06
N SER A 274 -3.53 0.83 -21.01
CA SER A 274 -3.20 2.25 -20.82
C SER A 274 -4.30 3.05 -20.11
N ALA A 275 -5.49 2.48 -19.94
CA ALA A 275 -6.64 3.12 -19.32
C ALA A 275 -6.76 2.68 -17.85
N THR A 276 -5.80 3.14 -17.05
CA THR A 276 -5.67 2.97 -15.59
C THR A 276 -6.26 4.17 -14.85
N THR A 277 -6.35 4.09 -13.52
CA THR A 277 -6.69 5.22 -12.66
C THR A 277 -5.40 5.90 -12.22
N SER A 278 -5.33 7.22 -12.32
CA SER A 278 -4.24 8.03 -11.74
C SER A 278 -4.58 8.39 -10.30
N GLN A 279 -3.58 8.74 -9.49
CA GLN A 279 -3.82 9.25 -8.15
C GLN A 279 -4.74 10.50 -8.17
N SER A 280 -5.68 10.61 -7.23
CA SER A 280 -6.56 11.78 -7.06
C SER A 280 -5.83 12.97 -6.42
N SER A 281 -4.82 12.68 -5.59
CA SER A 281 -3.83 13.64 -5.09
C SER A 281 -2.48 12.94 -4.90
N ALA A 282 -1.43 13.66 -4.47
CA ALA A 282 -0.11 13.03 -4.29
C ALA A 282 -0.21 11.82 -3.35
N ASP A 283 0.19 10.65 -3.86
CA ASP A 283 0.21 9.38 -3.15
C ASP A 283 -1.19 8.94 -2.65
N THR A 284 -2.28 9.42 -3.27
CA THR A 284 -3.65 9.14 -2.83
C THR A 284 -4.53 8.67 -3.98
N PHE A 285 -5.21 7.55 -3.80
CA PHE A 285 -6.28 7.03 -4.67
C PHE A 285 -7.61 7.08 -3.92
N ASP A 286 -8.19 8.27 -3.83
CA ASP A 286 -9.48 8.51 -3.19
C ASP A 286 -10.59 8.64 -4.24
N TYR A 287 -11.26 7.51 -4.50
CA TYR A 287 -12.35 7.39 -5.45
C TYR A 287 -13.50 6.62 -4.81
N PRO A 288 -14.38 7.28 -4.04
CA PRO A 288 -15.50 6.58 -3.40
C PRO A 288 -16.49 6.05 -4.44
N TYR A 289 -17.06 4.88 -4.16
CA TYR A 289 -18.06 4.23 -4.99
C TYR A 289 -19.47 4.67 -4.60
N ASP A 290 -20.24 5.18 -5.55
CA ASP A 290 -21.65 5.55 -5.36
C ASP A 290 -22.57 4.41 -5.83
N ILE A 291 -23.11 3.65 -4.86
CA ILE A 291 -24.05 2.54 -5.09
C ILE A 291 -25.40 2.98 -5.69
N THR A 292 -25.73 4.28 -5.67
CA THR A 292 -26.96 4.81 -6.25
C THR A 292 -26.83 5.06 -7.75
N LEU A 293 -25.60 5.13 -8.26
CA LEU A 293 -25.27 5.22 -9.68
C LEU A 293 -25.05 3.83 -10.29
N GLY A 294 -25.06 3.76 -11.62
CA GLY A 294 -24.58 2.56 -12.32
C GLY A 294 -23.06 2.40 -12.22
N PRO A 295 -22.51 1.21 -12.57
CA PRO A 295 -21.07 0.94 -12.50
C PRO A 295 -20.18 1.92 -13.29
N THR A 296 -20.75 2.56 -14.32
CA THR A 296 -20.04 3.53 -15.17
C THR A 296 -20.35 4.99 -14.82
N GLY A 297 -21.15 5.26 -13.78
CA GLY A 297 -21.53 6.60 -13.36
C GLY A 297 -20.53 7.22 -12.39
N GLY A 298 -20.35 8.54 -12.46
CA GLY A 298 -19.47 9.27 -11.53
C GLY A 298 -18.02 8.75 -11.56
N SER A 299 -17.46 8.50 -10.37
CA SER A 299 -16.12 7.94 -10.12
C SER A 299 -16.10 6.41 -10.06
N ASN A 300 -17.22 5.71 -10.30
CA ASN A 300 -17.32 4.26 -10.03
C ASN A 300 -16.32 3.40 -10.83
N ILE A 301 -15.88 3.85 -12.02
CA ILE A 301 -14.84 3.15 -12.78
C ILE A 301 -13.47 3.29 -12.12
N ASP A 302 -13.18 4.45 -11.52
CA ASP A 302 -11.93 4.68 -10.78
C ASP A 302 -11.93 3.92 -9.46
N ALA A 303 -13.06 3.90 -8.76
CA ALA A 303 -13.27 3.09 -7.56
C ALA A 303 -13.05 1.60 -7.88
N ALA A 304 -13.66 1.08 -8.96
CA ALA A 304 -13.51 -0.32 -9.38
C ALA A 304 -12.05 -0.69 -9.69
N ARG A 305 -11.32 0.16 -10.44
CA ARG A 305 -9.89 -0.08 -10.72
C ARG A 305 -9.04 0.00 -9.45
N THR A 306 -9.33 0.93 -8.55
CA THR A 306 -8.62 1.12 -7.29
C THR A 306 -8.84 -0.07 -6.35
N ASN A 307 -10.08 -0.52 -6.18
CA ASN A 307 -10.42 -1.68 -5.35
C ASN A 307 -9.81 -2.97 -5.89
N ALA A 308 -9.96 -3.23 -7.19
CA ALA A 308 -9.36 -4.39 -7.84
C ALA A 308 -7.82 -4.42 -7.74
N PHE A 309 -7.18 -3.25 -7.88
CA PHE A 309 -5.74 -3.10 -7.71
C PHE A 309 -5.31 -3.40 -6.27
N TYR A 310 -6.03 -2.87 -5.29
CA TYR A 310 -5.78 -3.11 -3.87
C TYR A 310 -5.89 -4.60 -3.52
N ILE A 311 -7.00 -5.26 -3.90
CA ILE A 311 -7.23 -6.68 -3.52
C ILE A 311 -6.17 -7.60 -4.13
N ILE A 312 -5.85 -7.47 -5.42
CA ILE A 312 -4.82 -8.31 -6.04
C ILE A 312 -3.46 -8.12 -5.37
N ASN A 313 -3.07 -6.89 -5.04
CA ASN A 313 -1.80 -6.66 -4.34
C ASN A 313 -1.82 -7.23 -2.91
N LYS A 314 -2.91 -7.06 -2.15
CA LYS A 314 -2.98 -7.59 -0.78
C LYS A 314 -2.95 -9.12 -0.76
N VAL A 315 -3.63 -9.77 -1.72
CA VAL A 315 -3.55 -11.23 -1.90
C VAL A 315 -2.15 -11.68 -2.30
N HIS A 316 -1.51 -10.97 -3.22
CA HIS A 316 -0.11 -11.24 -3.58
C HIS A 316 0.78 -11.18 -2.34
N ASP A 317 0.64 -10.12 -1.54
CA ASP A 317 1.54 -9.86 -0.41
C ASP A 317 1.42 -10.90 0.70
N TYR A 318 0.20 -11.30 1.09
CA TYR A 318 0.06 -12.37 2.08
C TYR A 318 0.47 -13.71 1.47
N ALA A 319 0.07 -14.05 0.24
CA ALA A 319 0.43 -15.34 -0.36
C ALA A 319 1.95 -15.50 -0.51
N TYR A 320 2.66 -14.41 -0.80
CA TYR A 320 4.12 -14.35 -0.80
C TYR A 320 4.72 -14.76 0.54
N LYS A 321 4.20 -14.23 1.65
CA LYS A 321 4.61 -14.57 3.02
C LYS A 321 4.35 -16.03 3.38
N TYR A 322 3.29 -16.63 2.81
CA TYR A 322 2.99 -18.06 2.96
C TYR A 322 3.77 -18.97 2.00
N GLY A 323 4.66 -18.41 1.18
CA GLY A 323 5.61 -19.18 0.35
C GLY A 323 5.38 -19.08 -1.15
N TRP A 324 4.36 -18.35 -1.62
CA TRP A 324 4.14 -18.11 -3.05
C TRP A 324 5.00 -16.94 -3.58
N THR A 325 6.28 -17.24 -3.71
CA THR A 325 7.37 -16.35 -4.15
C THR A 325 7.69 -16.49 -5.64
N GLU A 326 8.70 -15.75 -6.10
CA GLU A 326 9.24 -15.78 -7.46
C GLU A 326 9.66 -17.20 -7.88
N THR A 327 10.36 -17.93 -7.01
CA THR A 327 10.80 -19.31 -7.30
C THR A 327 9.69 -20.34 -7.32
N SER A 328 8.52 -19.98 -6.78
CA SER A 328 7.29 -20.75 -6.84
C SER A 328 6.27 -20.13 -7.80
N TYR A 329 6.76 -19.41 -8.81
CA TYR A 329 5.99 -19.03 -9.99
C TYR A 329 4.86 -18.03 -9.70
N ASN A 330 5.09 -17.07 -8.80
CA ASN A 330 4.16 -15.96 -8.57
C ASN A 330 4.08 -15.02 -9.79
N PHE A 331 3.22 -14.00 -9.75
CA PHE A 331 3.08 -13.03 -10.83
C PHE A 331 3.78 -11.72 -10.47
N GLN A 332 4.91 -11.42 -11.10
CA GLN A 332 5.66 -10.19 -10.93
C GLN A 332 6.30 -9.71 -12.24
N ASN A 333 6.24 -8.41 -12.50
CA ASN A 333 6.86 -7.85 -13.69
C ASN A 333 8.40 -7.91 -13.62
N SER A 334 8.95 -7.75 -12.43
CA SER A 334 10.36 -7.91 -12.10
C SER A 334 10.49 -8.81 -10.88
N ASN A 335 11.36 -9.81 -10.98
CA ASN A 335 11.66 -10.75 -9.89
C ASN A 335 12.90 -10.33 -9.09
N PHE A 336 13.51 -9.19 -9.44
CA PHE A 336 14.69 -8.64 -8.77
C PHE A 336 15.88 -9.62 -8.69
N GLY A 337 15.95 -10.57 -9.64
CA GLY A 337 16.97 -11.62 -9.67
C GLY A 337 16.80 -12.73 -8.64
N LYS A 338 15.63 -12.85 -7.98
CA LYS A 338 15.35 -13.89 -6.97
C LYS A 338 15.03 -15.28 -7.54
N GLY A 339 14.77 -15.38 -8.85
CA GLY A 339 14.42 -16.64 -9.53
C GLY A 339 13.07 -16.54 -10.25
N GLY A 340 12.55 -17.67 -10.75
CA GLY A 340 11.33 -17.69 -11.58
C GLY A 340 11.50 -17.01 -12.94
N ALA A 341 10.44 -16.99 -13.74
CA ALA A 341 10.37 -16.22 -14.98
C ALA A 341 9.55 -14.94 -14.75
N GLU A 342 10.22 -13.79 -14.90
CA GLU A 342 9.61 -12.47 -14.70
C GLU A 342 8.81 -11.98 -15.92
N GLY A 343 8.22 -10.79 -15.80
CA GLY A 343 7.49 -10.13 -16.89
C GLY A 343 6.03 -10.56 -16.96
N ASP A 344 5.49 -11.05 -15.84
CA ASP A 344 4.22 -11.76 -15.81
C ASP A 344 3.23 -11.25 -14.77
N ARG A 345 3.36 -9.98 -14.36
CA ARG A 345 2.34 -9.31 -13.52
C ARG A 345 0.91 -9.56 -14.00
N VAL A 346 -0.03 -9.55 -13.07
CA VAL A 346 -1.46 -9.73 -13.37
C VAL A 346 -1.99 -8.58 -14.22
N LEU A 347 -2.78 -8.91 -15.23
CA LEU A 347 -3.59 -7.99 -16.02
C LEU A 347 -5.02 -8.02 -15.46
N MET A 348 -5.41 -6.95 -14.75
CA MET A 348 -6.72 -6.85 -14.10
C MET A 348 -7.66 -5.96 -14.91
N SER A 349 -8.52 -6.57 -15.72
CA SER A 349 -9.51 -5.88 -16.55
C SER A 349 -10.82 -5.74 -15.78
N VAL A 350 -11.17 -4.53 -15.36
CA VAL A 350 -12.46 -4.26 -14.69
C VAL A 350 -13.53 -3.83 -15.69
N GLN A 351 -14.79 -4.16 -15.39
CA GLN A 351 -15.94 -3.90 -16.26
C GLN A 351 -15.70 -4.37 -17.70
N ASP A 352 -15.08 -5.53 -17.84
CA ASP A 352 -14.66 -6.08 -19.11
C ASP A 352 -15.89 -6.40 -19.98
N LEU A 353 -15.83 -6.06 -21.27
CA LEU A 353 -16.96 -6.19 -22.19
C LEU A 353 -17.11 -7.63 -22.73
N GLY A 354 -16.23 -8.55 -22.35
CA GLY A 354 -16.26 -9.95 -22.74
C GLY A 354 -17.39 -10.76 -22.08
N GLY A 355 -18.06 -10.23 -21.05
CA GLY A 355 -19.14 -10.92 -20.36
C GLY A 355 -19.95 -10.05 -19.41
N THR A 356 -20.95 -10.67 -18.78
CA THR A 356 -21.74 -10.13 -17.65
C THR A 356 -22.07 -11.28 -16.69
N ASN A 357 -22.42 -10.95 -15.45
CA ASN A 357 -22.85 -11.92 -14.42
C ASN A 357 -21.84 -13.06 -14.18
N ASN A 358 -20.54 -12.74 -14.26
CA ASN A 358 -19.46 -13.70 -14.08
C ASN A 358 -18.14 -12.95 -13.82
N ALA A 359 -17.05 -13.70 -13.67
CA ALA A 359 -15.68 -13.24 -13.84
C ALA A 359 -14.87 -14.40 -14.46
N ASN A 360 -13.55 -14.24 -14.60
CA ASN A 360 -12.64 -15.37 -14.85
C ASN A 360 -11.17 -14.92 -14.76
N PHE A 361 -10.30 -15.89 -14.54
CA PHE A 361 -8.86 -15.74 -14.59
C PHE A 361 -8.22 -16.70 -15.61
N ALA A 362 -7.40 -16.17 -16.51
CA ALA A 362 -6.56 -16.98 -17.40
C ALA A 362 -5.15 -17.13 -16.81
N THR A 363 -4.72 -18.36 -16.55
CA THR A 363 -3.40 -18.67 -15.96
C THR A 363 -2.48 -19.36 -16.97
N PRO A 364 -1.69 -18.62 -17.76
CA PRO A 364 -0.63 -19.22 -18.56
C PRO A 364 0.56 -19.67 -17.69
N PRO A 365 1.52 -20.42 -18.26
CA PRO A 365 2.76 -20.78 -17.57
C PRO A 365 3.53 -19.56 -17.02
N ASP A 366 4.46 -19.82 -16.10
CA ASP A 366 5.41 -18.84 -15.54
C ASP A 366 6.09 -17.99 -16.62
N GLY A 367 6.25 -16.68 -16.37
CA GLY A 367 6.78 -15.72 -17.34
C GLY A 367 5.77 -15.22 -18.39
N GLN A 368 4.48 -15.56 -18.24
CA GLN A 368 3.38 -14.96 -19.00
C GLN A 368 2.31 -14.42 -18.05
N SER A 369 1.86 -13.20 -18.32
CA SER A 369 0.86 -12.55 -17.47
C SER A 369 -0.44 -13.33 -17.35
N GLY A 370 -0.88 -13.55 -16.11
CA GLY A 370 -2.25 -13.92 -15.82
C GLY A 370 -3.22 -12.78 -16.17
N THR A 371 -4.43 -13.12 -16.62
CA THR A 371 -5.45 -12.11 -16.95
C THR A 371 -6.73 -12.36 -16.17
N CYS A 372 -7.05 -11.47 -15.23
CA CYS A 372 -8.30 -11.44 -14.49
C CYS A 372 -9.29 -10.50 -15.18
N ARG A 373 -10.52 -10.96 -15.42
CA ARG A 373 -11.58 -10.20 -16.07
C ARG A 373 -12.80 -10.14 -15.16
N MET A 374 -13.07 -8.96 -14.60
CA MET A 374 -14.26 -8.71 -13.79
C MET A 374 -15.38 -8.15 -14.66
N TYR A 375 -16.59 -8.68 -14.51
CA TYR A 375 -17.75 -8.24 -15.28
C TYR A 375 -18.78 -7.48 -14.44
N ILE A 376 -19.62 -6.73 -15.14
CA ILE A 376 -20.82 -6.11 -14.58
C ILE A 376 -21.91 -7.18 -14.41
N TRP A 377 -22.62 -7.12 -13.30
CA TRP A 377 -23.77 -7.96 -12.97
C TRP A 377 -25.08 -7.22 -13.22
N THR A 378 -25.97 -7.81 -14.02
CA THR A 378 -27.20 -7.21 -14.54
C THR A 378 -28.46 -7.77 -13.87
N LEU A 379 -28.34 -8.21 -12.62
CA LEU A 379 -29.43 -8.83 -11.84
C LEU A 379 -30.22 -7.81 -11.00
N THR A 380 -29.79 -6.55 -10.99
CA THR A 380 -30.39 -5.45 -10.23
C THR A 380 -30.46 -4.17 -11.04
N THR A 381 -31.20 -3.18 -10.53
CA THR A 381 -31.23 -1.81 -11.05
C THR A 381 -30.87 -0.83 -9.92
N PRO A 382 -29.76 -0.07 -10.01
CA PRO A 382 -28.73 -0.18 -11.05
C PRO A 382 -28.02 -1.53 -11.04
N ASN A 383 -27.34 -1.85 -12.15
CA ASN A 383 -26.43 -2.99 -12.25
C ASN A 383 -25.33 -2.89 -11.18
N ARG A 384 -24.77 -4.02 -10.74
CA ARG A 384 -23.68 -4.08 -9.76
C ARG A 384 -22.35 -4.38 -10.45
N ASP A 385 -21.26 -3.86 -9.90
CA ASP A 385 -19.92 -4.08 -10.44
C ASP A 385 -19.23 -5.22 -9.69
N GLY A 386 -18.81 -6.27 -10.40
CA GLY A 386 -18.08 -7.39 -9.81
C GLY A 386 -16.78 -6.98 -9.13
N ALA A 387 -16.17 -5.87 -9.52
CA ALA A 387 -14.93 -5.37 -8.91
C ALA A 387 -15.11 -4.76 -7.50
N LEU A 388 -16.35 -4.67 -7.00
CA LEU A 388 -16.70 -4.16 -5.67
C LEU A 388 -17.26 -5.28 -4.76
N GLN A 389 -17.05 -6.53 -5.17
CA GLN A 389 -17.31 -7.76 -4.44
C GLN A 389 -15.96 -8.48 -4.31
N ASN A 390 -15.35 -8.39 -3.14
CA ASN A 390 -13.96 -8.79 -2.90
C ASN A 390 -13.78 -10.31 -2.99
N ASP A 391 -14.74 -11.10 -2.51
CA ASP A 391 -14.65 -12.56 -2.57
C ASP A 391 -14.50 -13.10 -4.01
N ILE A 392 -15.14 -12.47 -5.01
CA ILE A 392 -14.94 -12.81 -6.42
C ILE A 392 -13.50 -12.49 -6.87
N ILE A 393 -12.94 -11.33 -6.49
CA ILE A 393 -11.57 -11.00 -6.91
C ILE A 393 -10.56 -11.98 -6.29
N VAL A 394 -10.74 -12.33 -5.02
CA VAL A 394 -9.89 -13.32 -4.33
C VAL A 394 -10.05 -14.70 -4.98
N HIS A 395 -11.29 -15.12 -5.28
CA HIS A 395 -11.58 -16.35 -6.00
C HIS A 395 -10.82 -16.41 -7.33
N GLU A 396 -10.98 -15.37 -8.17
CA GLU A 396 -10.36 -15.35 -9.49
C GLU A 396 -8.83 -15.37 -9.41
N PHE A 397 -8.24 -14.61 -8.50
CA PHE A 397 -6.80 -14.60 -8.37
C PHE A 397 -6.24 -15.93 -7.82
N THR A 398 -7.05 -16.65 -7.04
CA THR A 398 -6.69 -17.99 -6.54
C THR A 398 -6.60 -19.04 -7.65
N HIS A 399 -7.33 -18.89 -8.77
CA HIS A 399 -7.04 -19.69 -9.97
C HIS A 399 -5.63 -19.47 -10.50
N GLY A 400 -5.10 -18.26 -10.36
CA GLY A 400 -3.71 -17.93 -10.63
C GLY A 400 -2.76 -18.74 -9.75
N ILE A 401 -2.94 -18.66 -8.43
CA ILE A 401 -2.12 -19.37 -7.42
C ILE A 401 -2.16 -20.88 -7.65
N THR A 402 -3.35 -21.47 -7.71
CA THR A 402 -3.54 -22.93 -7.81
C THR A 402 -2.98 -23.53 -9.10
N ASN A 403 -3.16 -22.86 -10.24
CA ASN A 403 -2.59 -23.32 -11.53
C ASN A 403 -1.09 -23.09 -11.65
N ARG A 404 -0.53 -22.07 -10.97
CA ARG A 404 0.93 -21.83 -10.93
C ARG A 404 1.64 -22.82 -10.02
N LEU A 405 1.11 -23.11 -8.84
CA LEU A 405 1.72 -24.05 -7.91
C LEU A 405 1.57 -25.51 -8.38
N THR A 406 0.35 -25.90 -8.78
CA THR A 406 0.08 -27.28 -9.19
C THR A 406 0.84 -27.64 -10.46
N GLY A 407 1.75 -28.62 -10.35
CA GLY A 407 2.57 -29.05 -11.48
C GLY A 407 3.67 -28.07 -11.86
N GLY A 408 4.07 -27.15 -10.96
CA GLY A 408 5.33 -26.42 -11.03
C GLY A 408 5.42 -25.37 -12.14
N GLY A 409 4.54 -24.38 -12.12
CA GLY A 409 4.59 -23.20 -13.00
C GLY A 409 4.06 -23.43 -14.41
N THR A 410 3.51 -24.61 -14.70
CA THR A 410 3.09 -24.95 -16.07
C THR A 410 1.73 -24.36 -16.46
N GLY A 411 0.84 -24.09 -15.51
CA GLY A 411 -0.54 -23.68 -15.78
C GLY A 411 -1.40 -24.74 -16.48
N ARG A 412 -0.97 -26.02 -16.51
CA ARG A 412 -1.61 -27.09 -17.30
C ARG A 412 -2.17 -28.25 -16.47
N CYS A 413 -2.20 -28.09 -15.15
CA CYS A 413 -2.36 -29.23 -14.24
C CYS A 413 -3.67 -29.26 -13.46
N LEU A 414 -4.64 -28.41 -13.83
CA LEU A 414 -6.02 -28.46 -13.34
C LEU A 414 -7.01 -28.47 -14.52
N GLN A 415 -6.87 -29.46 -15.41
CA GLN A 415 -7.57 -29.49 -16.72
C GLN A 415 -8.58 -30.63 -16.85
N THR A 416 -8.43 -31.72 -16.10
CA THR A 416 -9.46 -32.76 -16.00
C THR A 416 -10.67 -32.24 -15.22
N LEU A 417 -11.87 -32.80 -15.44
CA LEU A 417 -13.10 -32.37 -14.76
C LEU A 417 -12.96 -32.27 -13.23
N GLU A 418 -12.42 -33.32 -12.59
CA GLU A 418 -12.25 -33.35 -11.13
C GLU A 418 -11.22 -32.33 -10.64
N ALA A 419 -10.05 -32.26 -11.29
CA ALA A 419 -9.00 -31.28 -10.95
C ALA A 419 -9.44 -29.82 -11.19
N GLY A 420 -10.15 -29.55 -12.28
CA GLY A 420 -10.73 -28.24 -12.57
C GLY A 420 -11.80 -27.85 -11.55
N GLY A 421 -12.66 -28.80 -11.17
CA GLY A 421 -13.62 -28.62 -10.07
C GLY A 421 -12.93 -28.32 -8.74
N MET A 422 -11.85 -29.01 -8.38
CA MET A 422 -11.05 -28.62 -7.20
C MET A 422 -10.43 -27.22 -7.35
N GLY A 423 -10.07 -26.83 -8.57
CA GLY A 423 -9.68 -25.45 -8.92
C GLY A 423 -10.70 -24.42 -8.43
N GLU A 424 -11.99 -24.61 -8.75
CA GLU A 424 -13.10 -23.80 -8.23
C GLU A 424 -13.18 -23.85 -6.70
N GLY A 425 -13.06 -25.05 -6.12
CA GLY A 425 -13.19 -25.24 -4.68
C GLY A 425 -12.06 -24.58 -3.86
N TRP A 426 -10.82 -24.59 -4.35
CA TRP A 426 -9.72 -23.85 -3.73
C TRP A 426 -9.95 -22.34 -3.81
N SER A 427 -10.47 -21.86 -4.94
CA SER A 427 -10.78 -20.44 -5.12
C SER A 427 -11.86 -19.96 -4.17
N ASP A 428 -12.94 -20.73 -4.00
CA ASP A 428 -13.99 -20.42 -3.01
C ASP A 428 -13.45 -20.48 -1.56
N ALA A 429 -12.62 -21.47 -1.24
CA ALA A 429 -12.06 -21.62 0.10
C ALA A 429 -11.06 -20.51 0.47
N MET A 430 -10.26 -20.00 -0.48
CA MET A 430 -9.37 -18.86 -0.24
C MET A 430 -10.17 -17.56 -0.07
N ALA A 431 -11.23 -17.37 -0.86
CA ALA A 431 -12.14 -16.23 -0.71
C ALA A 431 -12.85 -16.26 0.65
N GLU A 432 -13.30 -17.43 1.09
CA GLU A 432 -13.85 -17.61 2.44
C GLU A 432 -12.83 -17.28 3.53
N TRP A 433 -11.58 -17.72 3.36
CA TRP A 433 -10.52 -17.48 4.34
C TRP A 433 -10.31 -15.99 4.63
N THR A 434 -10.47 -15.11 3.63
CA THR A 434 -10.39 -13.65 3.82
C THR A 434 -11.58 -13.06 4.57
N GLU A 435 -12.70 -13.79 4.65
CA GLU A 435 -13.95 -13.31 5.24
C GLU A 435 -14.17 -13.71 6.71
N HIS A 436 -13.45 -14.70 7.23
CA HIS A 436 -13.55 -15.05 8.65
C HIS A 436 -12.99 -13.94 9.55
N LYS A 437 -13.77 -13.57 10.58
CA LYS A 437 -13.43 -12.46 11.51
C LYS A 437 -12.98 -12.93 12.89
N ASP A 438 -13.36 -14.14 13.27
CA ASP A 438 -13.09 -14.73 14.58
C ASP A 438 -13.21 -16.27 14.53
N SER A 439 -13.08 -16.91 15.70
CA SER A 439 -13.13 -18.37 15.85
C SER A 439 -14.52 -19.00 15.71
N SER A 440 -15.58 -18.24 15.37
CA SER A 440 -16.95 -18.79 15.25
C SER A 440 -17.18 -19.59 13.97
N VAL A 441 -16.39 -19.33 12.91
CA VAL A 441 -16.45 -20.00 11.60
C VAL A 441 -17.90 -20.19 11.11
N PRO A 442 -18.63 -19.09 10.83
CA PRO A 442 -20.03 -19.16 10.43
C PRO A 442 -20.20 -19.77 9.03
N ASP A 443 -21.44 -20.16 8.70
CA ASP A 443 -21.80 -20.55 7.33
C ASP A 443 -21.46 -19.42 6.35
N TYR A 444 -20.87 -19.76 5.21
CA TYR A 444 -20.39 -18.79 4.22
C TYR A 444 -21.10 -18.95 2.88
N ALA A 445 -21.42 -17.83 2.23
CA ALA A 445 -22.04 -17.78 0.91
C ALA A 445 -21.31 -16.78 0.03
N LEU A 446 -20.97 -17.19 -1.19
CA LEU A 446 -20.17 -16.42 -2.14
C LEU A 446 -21.04 -15.49 -3.00
N ALA A 447 -20.52 -14.30 -3.32
CA ALA A 447 -21.03 -13.34 -4.30
C ALA A 447 -22.44 -12.79 -3.99
N THR A 448 -22.80 -12.71 -2.70
CA THR A 448 -24.18 -12.44 -2.26
C THR A 448 -24.72 -11.11 -2.76
N TRP A 449 -23.90 -10.04 -2.74
CA TRP A 449 -24.34 -8.72 -3.17
C TRP A 449 -24.49 -8.67 -4.69
N VAL A 450 -23.50 -9.00 -5.50
CA VAL A 450 -23.67 -8.92 -6.97
C VAL A 450 -24.74 -9.87 -7.52
N PHE A 451 -24.91 -11.04 -6.89
CA PHE A 451 -25.93 -12.02 -7.27
C PHE A 451 -27.35 -11.63 -6.81
N ASN A 452 -27.45 -10.68 -5.88
CA ASN A 452 -28.70 -10.22 -5.29
C ASN A 452 -29.50 -11.34 -4.59
N ASN A 453 -28.78 -12.23 -3.92
CA ASN A 453 -29.36 -13.31 -3.13
C ASN A 453 -28.41 -13.63 -1.97
N LEU A 454 -28.93 -13.57 -0.74
CA LEU A 454 -28.13 -13.88 0.47
C LEU A 454 -27.69 -15.34 0.52
N ALA A 455 -28.32 -16.24 -0.24
CA ALA A 455 -27.85 -17.61 -0.39
C ALA A 455 -26.59 -17.74 -1.26
N GLY A 456 -26.16 -16.66 -1.93
CA GLY A 456 -25.01 -16.67 -2.82
C GLY A 456 -25.27 -17.40 -4.15
N ILE A 457 -24.21 -17.61 -4.92
CA ILE A 457 -24.27 -18.22 -6.26
C ILE A 457 -24.20 -19.75 -6.27
N ARG A 458 -23.74 -20.36 -5.17
CA ARG A 458 -23.54 -21.80 -5.02
C ARG A 458 -24.84 -22.49 -4.57
N THR A 459 -24.94 -23.81 -4.74
CA THR A 459 -26.16 -24.55 -4.42
C THR A 459 -26.45 -24.62 -2.91
N HIS A 460 -25.40 -24.62 -2.09
CA HIS A 460 -25.46 -24.60 -0.63
C HIS A 460 -24.41 -23.62 -0.09
N PRO A 461 -24.65 -22.96 1.04
CA PRO A 461 -23.57 -22.28 1.75
C PRO A 461 -22.55 -23.32 2.27
N TYR A 462 -21.29 -22.92 2.43
CA TYR A 462 -20.29 -23.77 3.08
C TYR A 462 -20.58 -23.83 4.57
N SER A 463 -20.58 -25.04 5.12
CA SER A 463 -21.05 -25.27 6.48
C SER A 463 -20.48 -26.54 7.09
N THR A 464 -20.16 -26.47 8.37
CA THR A 464 -19.90 -27.65 9.20
C THR A 464 -21.17 -28.46 9.48
N ASN A 465 -22.37 -27.89 9.28
CA ASN A 465 -23.64 -28.59 9.47
C ASN A 465 -24.04 -29.39 8.22
N ALA A 466 -24.06 -30.72 8.34
CA ALA A 466 -24.43 -31.63 7.25
C ALA A 466 -25.89 -31.52 6.78
N SER A 467 -26.78 -30.89 7.54
CA SER A 467 -28.15 -30.60 7.10
C SER A 467 -28.24 -29.32 6.27
N VAL A 468 -27.28 -28.40 6.44
CA VAL A 468 -27.17 -27.16 5.65
C VAL A 468 -26.42 -27.44 4.37
N ASN A 469 -25.25 -28.09 4.46
CA ASN A 469 -24.49 -28.56 3.31
C ASN A 469 -24.30 -30.08 3.37
N PRO A 470 -25.13 -30.85 2.62
CA PRO A 470 -25.10 -32.31 2.64
C PRO A 470 -24.07 -32.92 1.67
N LEU A 471 -23.26 -32.10 0.99
CA LEU A 471 -22.32 -32.57 -0.03
C LEU A 471 -21.20 -33.43 0.58
N ARG A 472 -20.87 -34.53 -0.09
CA ARG A 472 -19.85 -35.53 0.30
C ARG A 472 -19.05 -35.97 -0.93
N TYR A 473 -18.00 -36.75 -0.73
CA TYR A 473 -17.19 -37.30 -1.83
C TYR A 473 -18.05 -38.07 -2.86
N SER A 474 -19.02 -38.85 -2.37
CA SER A 474 -19.95 -39.61 -3.21
C SER A 474 -20.92 -38.76 -4.03
N SER A 475 -21.16 -37.50 -3.63
CA SER A 475 -21.99 -36.58 -4.40
C SER A 475 -21.46 -36.43 -5.83
N ILE A 476 -20.12 -36.47 -6.02
CA ILE A 476 -19.42 -36.32 -7.31
C ILE A 476 -19.92 -37.29 -8.39
N GLN A 477 -20.44 -38.46 -8.03
CA GLN A 477 -20.96 -39.43 -9.00
C GLN A 477 -22.12 -38.89 -9.84
N GLN A 478 -22.87 -37.92 -9.32
CA GLN A 478 -24.04 -37.34 -9.97
C GLN A 478 -23.73 -36.00 -10.66
N LEU A 479 -22.47 -35.57 -10.63
CA LEU A 479 -22.04 -34.22 -11.02
C LEU A 479 -21.36 -34.26 -12.38
N HIS A 480 -21.65 -33.28 -13.23
CA HIS A 480 -21.25 -33.31 -14.65
C HIS A 480 -20.57 -32.03 -15.13
N GLU A 481 -20.36 -31.03 -14.28
CA GLU A 481 -19.77 -29.74 -14.63
C GLU A 481 -18.80 -29.29 -13.51
N VAL A 482 -17.89 -28.34 -13.81
CA VAL A 482 -16.87 -27.92 -12.83
C VAL A 482 -17.44 -26.97 -11.78
N HIS A 483 -18.32 -26.04 -12.16
CA HIS A 483 -18.96 -25.08 -11.25
C HIS A 483 -20.22 -25.67 -10.60
N ALA A 484 -21.09 -26.32 -11.38
CA ALA A 484 -22.12 -27.21 -10.89
C ALA A 484 -21.48 -28.54 -10.51
N ASP A 485 -20.87 -28.50 -9.33
CA ASP A 485 -21.12 -29.41 -8.21
C ASP A 485 -19.83 -30.08 -7.62
N ILE A 486 -18.67 -30.11 -8.31
CA ILE A 486 -17.41 -30.65 -7.73
C ILE A 486 -16.69 -29.62 -6.85
N GLY A 487 -16.60 -28.36 -7.30
CA GLY A 487 -15.96 -27.30 -6.51
C GLY A 487 -16.63 -27.07 -5.17
N GLU A 488 -17.96 -27.13 -5.12
CA GLU A 488 -18.72 -27.00 -3.87
C GLU A 488 -18.42 -28.12 -2.87
N VAL A 489 -18.22 -29.36 -3.36
CA VAL A 489 -17.81 -30.49 -2.50
C VAL A 489 -16.44 -30.23 -1.90
N TRP A 490 -15.47 -29.80 -2.71
CA TRP A 490 -14.09 -29.57 -2.26
C TRP A 490 -13.98 -28.36 -1.33
N ALA A 491 -14.58 -27.22 -1.68
CA ALA A 491 -14.64 -26.05 -0.82
C ALA A 491 -15.30 -26.36 0.53
N ASN A 492 -16.41 -27.11 0.55
CA ASN A 492 -17.04 -27.49 1.81
C ASN A 492 -16.15 -28.44 2.64
N MET A 493 -15.38 -29.33 2.01
CA MET A 493 -14.38 -30.13 2.74
C MET A 493 -13.33 -29.22 3.38
N LEU A 494 -12.81 -28.23 2.65
CA LEU A 494 -11.82 -27.29 3.15
C LEU A 494 -12.36 -26.34 4.23
N HIS A 495 -13.63 -25.94 4.16
CA HIS A 495 -14.35 -25.24 5.23
C HIS A 495 -14.36 -26.07 6.52
N ASN A 496 -14.65 -27.37 6.43
CA ASN A 496 -14.64 -28.27 7.59
C ASN A 496 -13.21 -28.48 8.13
N VAL A 497 -12.18 -28.49 7.27
CA VAL A 497 -10.77 -28.50 7.68
C VAL A 497 -10.40 -27.21 8.40
N TYR A 498 -10.81 -26.05 7.88
CA TYR A 498 -10.59 -24.75 8.50
C TYR A 498 -11.22 -24.68 9.89
N ALA A 499 -12.50 -25.04 10.00
CA ALA A 499 -13.22 -25.07 11.27
C ALA A 499 -12.53 -25.96 12.31
N ALA A 500 -12.09 -27.16 11.92
CA ALA A 500 -11.41 -28.09 12.81
C ALA A 500 -10.04 -27.57 13.28
N LEU A 501 -9.27 -26.93 12.40
CA LEU A 501 -7.98 -26.32 12.76
C LEU A 501 -8.16 -25.11 13.67
N VAL A 502 -9.15 -24.24 13.40
CA VAL A 502 -9.46 -23.08 14.24
C VAL A 502 -10.01 -23.50 15.59
N GLU A 503 -10.83 -24.55 15.66
CA GLU A 503 -11.27 -25.13 16.94
C GLU A 503 -10.08 -25.66 17.76
N THR A 504 -9.10 -26.28 17.09
CA THR A 504 -7.93 -26.87 17.74
C THR A 504 -6.94 -25.81 18.23
N HIS A 505 -6.66 -24.80 17.40
CA HIS A 505 -5.53 -23.87 17.60
C HIS A 505 -5.92 -22.41 17.83
N GLY A 506 -7.21 -22.09 17.80
CA GLY A 506 -7.70 -20.73 17.86
C GLY A 506 -7.59 -19.99 16.52
N PHE A 507 -7.90 -18.69 16.55
CA PHE A 507 -7.92 -17.80 15.39
C PHE A 507 -6.97 -16.62 15.60
N SER A 508 -6.17 -16.30 14.59
CA SER A 508 -5.33 -15.10 14.55
C SER A 508 -5.97 -14.01 13.70
N SER A 509 -6.18 -12.82 14.29
CA SER A 509 -6.65 -11.63 13.57
C SER A 509 -5.59 -10.99 12.68
N THR A 510 -4.33 -11.42 12.77
CA THR A 510 -3.20 -10.87 12.01
C THR A 510 -2.63 -11.85 10.99
N ALA A 511 -3.35 -12.94 10.70
CA ALA A 511 -2.86 -14.02 9.83
C ALA A 511 -2.47 -13.58 8.41
N MET A 512 -3.03 -12.48 7.89
CA MET A 512 -2.64 -11.90 6.60
C MET A 512 -1.30 -11.15 6.66
N ASP A 513 -0.93 -10.66 7.84
CA ASP A 513 0.25 -9.82 8.04
C ASP A 513 1.42 -10.61 8.66
N ASP A 514 1.13 -11.60 9.50
CA ASP A 514 2.13 -12.45 10.15
C ASP A 514 1.78 -13.94 10.00
N PRO A 515 2.51 -14.70 9.16
CA PRO A 515 2.30 -16.12 8.98
C PRO A 515 3.05 -16.99 10.02
N SER A 516 3.74 -16.41 11.00
CA SER A 516 4.62 -17.16 11.92
C SER A 516 3.90 -17.82 13.09
N GLY A 517 2.63 -17.47 13.30
CA GLY A 517 1.78 -18.03 14.35
C GLY A 517 1.42 -19.50 14.14
N THR A 518 0.82 -20.09 15.17
CA THR A 518 0.36 -21.48 15.17
C THR A 518 -1.16 -21.60 15.19
N GLU A 519 -1.88 -20.48 15.09
CA GLU A 519 -3.33 -20.41 15.07
C GLU A 519 -3.91 -21.12 13.84
N GLY A 520 -5.13 -21.64 13.97
CA GLY A 520 -5.70 -22.59 13.01
C GLY A 520 -5.87 -22.02 11.61
N ASN A 521 -6.18 -20.73 11.48
CA ASN A 521 -6.28 -20.05 10.19
C ASN A 521 -4.92 -19.78 9.53
N ILE A 522 -3.84 -19.64 10.31
CA ILE A 522 -2.46 -19.58 9.81
C ILE A 522 -2.02 -20.97 9.36
N VAL A 523 -2.24 -21.99 10.20
CA VAL A 523 -1.94 -23.40 9.87
C VAL A 523 -2.64 -23.79 8.57
N TRP A 524 -3.93 -23.48 8.45
CA TRP A 524 -4.72 -23.80 7.25
C TRP A 524 -4.13 -23.19 5.98
N LEU A 525 -3.71 -21.91 6.00
CA LEU A 525 -3.20 -21.25 4.80
C LEU A 525 -1.79 -21.76 4.41
N HIS A 526 -0.94 -22.10 5.38
CA HIS A 526 0.31 -22.82 5.10
C HIS A 526 0.04 -24.16 4.41
N LEU A 527 -0.88 -24.96 4.95
CA LEU A 527 -1.24 -26.25 4.36
C LEU A 527 -1.84 -26.09 2.96
N PHE A 528 -2.67 -25.06 2.75
CA PHE A 528 -3.23 -24.74 1.44
C PHE A 528 -2.13 -24.52 0.39
N ILE A 529 -1.16 -23.65 0.66
CA ILE A 529 -0.08 -23.32 -0.30
C ILE A 529 0.88 -24.50 -0.48
N ASP A 530 1.27 -25.17 0.60
CA ASP A 530 2.19 -26.30 0.56
C ASP A 530 1.59 -27.50 -0.20
N ALA A 531 0.33 -27.84 0.06
CA ALA A 531 -0.32 -28.98 -0.57
C ALA A 531 -0.41 -28.83 -2.09
N LEU A 532 -0.65 -27.61 -2.59
CA LEU A 532 -0.66 -27.32 -4.03
C LEU A 532 0.69 -27.59 -4.70
N SER A 533 1.78 -27.39 -3.96
CA SER A 533 3.15 -27.66 -4.43
C SER A 533 3.52 -29.15 -4.39
N LEU A 534 2.85 -29.94 -3.55
CA LEU A 534 3.10 -31.37 -3.36
C LEU A 534 2.27 -32.26 -4.30
N GLN A 535 1.04 -31.85 -4.61
CA GLN A 535 0.08 -32.69 -5.33
C GLN A 535 0.50 -32.94 -6.80
N PRO A 536 0.11 -34.10 -7.38
CA PRO A 536 0.44 -34.40 -8.76
C PRO A 536 -0.32 -33.51 -9.74
N CYS A 537 0.12 -33.49 -11.00
CA CYS A 537 -0.62 -32.85 -12.09
C CYS A 537 -1.96 -33.56 -12.33
N ASN A 538 -3.05 -32.78 -12.47
CA ASN A 538 -4.44 -33.25 -12.53
C ASN A 538 -4.80 -34.20 -11.37
N PRO A 539 -4.73 -33.72 -10.12
CA PRO A 539 -5.00 -34.55 -8.95
C PRO A 539 -6.49 -34.95 -8.88
N THR A 540 -6.76 -36.04 -8.16
CA THR A 540 -8.09 -36.40 -7.66
C THR A 540 -8.28 -35.90 -6.23
N LEU A 541 -9.51 -35.87 -5.71
CA LEU A 541 -9.77 -35.44 -4.31
C LEU A 541 -8.95 -36.24 -3.28
N PRO A 542 -8.84 -37.59 -3.38
CA PRO A 542 -7.93 -38.34 -2.50
C PRO A 542 -6.47 -37.90 -2.63
N ASN A 543 -5.98 -37.58 -3.84
CA ASN A 543 -4.61 -37.06 -3.99
C ASN A 543 -4.42 -35.70 -3.33
N ALA A 544 -5.38 -34.78 -3.48
CA ALA A 544 -5.34 -33.47 -2.87
C ALA A 544 -5.39 -33.57 -1.33
N ARG A 545 -6.29 -34.41 -0.78
CA ARG A 545 -6.33 -34.73 0.66
C ARG A 545 -4.98 -35.24 1.17
N ASP A 546 -4.41 -36.24 0.49
CA ASP A 546 -3.13 -36.82 0.89
C ASP A 546 -2.01 -35.77 0.85
N ALA A 547 -2.05 -34.83 -0.11
CA ALA A 547 -1.12 -33.70 -0.17
C ALA A 547 -1.29 -32.72 1.01
N TRP A 548 -2.52 -32.47 1.48
CA TRP A 548 -2.77 -31.67 2.70
C TRP A 548 -2.19 -32.33 3.95
N ILE A 549 -2.38 -33.64 4.11
CA ILE A 549 -1.82 -34.39 5.24
C ILE A 549 -0.29 -34.44 5.14
N GLN A 550 0.26 -34.61 3.94
CA GLN A 550 1.71 -34.61 3.73
C GLN A 550 2.32 -33.22 3.95
N ALA A 551 1.60 -32.13 3.63
CA ALA A 551 2.02 -30.77 3.96
C ALA A 551 2.15 -30.59 5.48
N ASP A 552 1.20 -31.14 6.24
CA ASP A 552 1.24 -31.13 7.71
C ASP A 552 2.42 -31.94 8.27
N GLU A 553 2.66 -33.12 7.72
CA GLU A 553 3.84 -33.92 8.06
C GLU A 553 5.14 -33.14 7.80
N ASN A 554 5.24 -32.46 6.65
CA ASN A 554 6.45 -31.75 6.26
C ASN A 554 6.72 -30.49 7.10
N ARG A 555 5.67 -29.76 7.48
CA ARG A 555 5.80 -28.46 8.14
C ARG A 555 5.68 -28.53 9.66
N TYR A 556 4.79 -29.39 10.15
CA TYR A 556 4.40 -29.46 11.56
C TYR A 556 4.66 -30.83 12.18
N ASP A 557 5.49 -31.66 11.55
CA ASP A 557 5.82 -33.03 12.00
C ASP A 557 4.56 -33.88 12.26
N GLY A 558 3.50 -33.64 11.49
CA GLY A 558 2.24 -34.40 11.53
C GLY A 558 1.35 -34.07 12.73
N ALA A 559 1.60 -32.95 13.41
CA ALA A 559 0.87 -32.55 14.62
C ALA A 559 -0.64 -32.41 14.43
N ASN A 560 -1.11 -32.17 13.19
CA ASN A 560 -2.52 -31.97 12.87
C ASN A 560 -3.14 -33.14 12.11
N ALA A 561 -2.39 -34.22 11.87
CA ALA A 561 -2.82 -35.34 11.02
C ALA A 561 -4.21 -35.90 11.41
N CYS A 562 -4.48 -36.09 12.71
CA CYS A 562 -5.79 -36.57 13.16
C CYS A 562 -6.91 -35.55 12.96
N THR A 563 -6.64 -34.26 13.17
CA THR A 563 -7.62 -33.19 12.89
C THR A 563 -7.99 -33.17 11.42
N LEU A 564 -6.99 -33.26 10.53
CA LEU A 564 -7.19 -33.29 9.08
C LEU A 564 -7.96 -34.54 8.63
N TRP A 565 -7.53 -35.73 9.08
CA TRP A 565 -8.22 -36.98 8.73
C TRP A 565 -9.68 -37.00 9.18
N ASN A 566 -9.97 -36.54 10.41
CA ASN A 566 -11.33 -36.45 10.89
C ASN A 566 -12.18 -35.48 10.06
N ALA A 567 -11.65 -34.31 9.71
CA ALA A 567 -12.36 -33.33 8.90
C ALA A 567 -12.70 -33.88 7.50
N PHE A 568 -11.74 -34.48 6.79
CA PHE A 568 -11.99 -35.08 5.47
C PHE A 568 -12.93 -36.29 5.55
N ALA A 569 -12.75 -37.17 6.53
CA ALA A 569 -13.61 -38.34 6.73
C ALA A 569 -15.07 -37.95 7.05
N SER A 570 -15.30 -36.83 7.72
CA SER A 570 -16.67 -36.33 8.01
C SER A 570 -17.50 -36.11 6.73
N ARG A 571 -16.83 -35.77 5.63
CA ARG A 571 -17.41 -35.57 4.28
C ARG A 571 -17.15 -36.73 3.32
N GLY A 572 -16.83 -37.91 3.85
CA GLY A 572 -16.71 -39.15 3.07
C GLY A 572 -15.36 -39.35 2.38
N LEU A 573 -14.34 -38.53 2.68
CA LEU A 573 -13.01 -38.65 2.10
C LEU A 573 -12.00 -39.30 3.09
N GLY A 574 -12.41 -40.34 3.80
CA GLY A 574 -11.60 -41.12 4.73
C GLY A 574 -10.56 -42.04 4.06
N VAL A 575 -9.80 -42.79 4.85
CA VAL A 575 -8.60 -43.56 4.42
C VAL A 575 -8.85 -44.42 3.18
N ASN A 576 -10.01 -45.06 3.09
CA ASN A 576 -10.35 -45.99 2.02
C ASN A 576 -11.27 -45.39 0.93
N ALA A 577 -11.49 -44.08 0.94
CA ALA A 577 -12.32 -43.40 -0.05
C ALA A 577 -11.72 -43.58 -1.45
N ALA A 578 -12.50 -44.16 -2.36
CA ALA A 578 -12.07 -44.42 -3.72
C ALA A 578 -13.28 -44.57 -4.65
N ASN A 579 -13.10 -44.29 -5.94
CA ASN A 579 -14.14 -44.39 -6.96
C ASN A 579 -15.44 -43.65 -6.57
N TYR A 580 -15.30 -42.49 -5.90
CA TYR A 580 -16.43 -41.70 -5.43
C TYR A 580 -17.36 -42.45 -4.48
N VAL A 581 -16.83 -43.40 -3.71
CA VAL A 581 -17.54 -44.07 -2.61
C VAL A 581 -17.05 -43.46 -1.31
N ASP A 582 -17.99 -43.00 -0.49
CA ASP A 582 -17.69 -42.42 0.82
C ASP A 582 -16.98 -43.45 1.70
N ASP A 583 -15.94 -43.00 2.38
CA ASP A 583 -15.35 -43.68 3.53
C ASP A 583 -15.24 -42.70 4.69
N THR A 584 -15.58 -43.17 5.90
CA THR A 584 -15.52 -42.36 7.12
C THR A 584 -14.45 -42.87 8.09
N SER A 585 -13.59 -43.78 7.65
CA SER A 585 -12.52 -44.31 8.48
C SER A 585 -11.34 -43.35 8.55
N VAL A 586 -10.67 -43.34 9.70
CA VAL A 586 -9.45 -42.56 9.97
C VAL A 586 -8.31 -43.52 10.36
N PRO A 587 -7.02 -43.12 10.23
CA PRO A 587 -5.90 -43.98 10.61
C PRO A 587 -5.95 -44.37 12.09
N SER A 588 -5.43 -45.56 12.41
CA SER A 588 -5.34 -46.01 13.80
C SER A 588 -4.44 -45.08 14.62
N GLY A 589 -4.95 -44.57 15.74
CA GLY A 589 -4.22 -43.62 16.60
C GLY A 589 -4.81 -42.20 16.54
N CYS A 590 -5.64 -41.98 15.53
CA CYS A 590 -6.82 -41.12 15.61
C CYS A 590 -8.01 -41.98 16.14
#